data_AF-A0A934L8L6-F1
#
_entry.id   AF-A0A934L8L6-F1
#
_cell.length_a   1.000
_cell.length_b   1.000
_cell.length_c   1.000
_cell.angle_alpha   90.00
_cell.angle_beta   90.00
_cell.angle_gamma   90.00
#
_symmetry.space_group_name_H-M   'P 1'
#
loop_
_entity.id
_entity.type
_entity.pdbx_description
1 polymer ?
#
loop_
_entity_poly.entity_id
_entity_poly.type
_entity_poly.pdbx_seq_one_letter_code
_entity_poly.pdbx_strand_id
1 'polypeptide(L)'
;MSNTFGSLSDDEVRQIALLVETLDRSAFDYLQVDVGNLKVTIGKGNAPQTLTIGAAPSGAKPGVPAGSPQPPAAAPPAGIPAAVPAVVAPHASAQAVTNADPAQDGIVTIVAPLMGRFYAKPEPGAAPFVSVGAEVSADTTVALIEVMKVFTAVPAGVNGVVTEICVQDTEFIEYGHILFRVRLAATASDPGLGGAKGSRKGGRR
;
A
#
# COMPACT_ATOMS: atom_id res chain seq x y z
N MET A 1 6.30 -1.64 -49.52
CA MET A 1 6.36 -1.99 -48.08
C MET A 1 5.24 -1.23 -47.39
N SER A 2 4.14 -1.91 -47.09
CA SER A 2 2.94 -1.33 -46.51
C SER A 2 3.21 -1.00 -45.04
N ASN A 3 3.26 0.29 -44.70
CA ASN A 3 3.43 0.72 -43.31
C ASN A 3 2.14 0.39 -42.53
N THR A 4 2.23 -0.54 -41.59
CA THR A 4 1.14 -1.05 -40.73
C THR A 4 0.61 -0.01 -39.72
N PHE A 5 1.07 1.24 -39.75
CA PHE A 5 0.75 2.29 -38.75
C PHE A 5 0.01 3.51 -39.33
N GLY A 6 -0.68 3.36 -40.47
CA GLY A 6 -1.31 4.47 -41.21
C GLY A 6 -2.55 5.12 -40.58
N SER A 7 -2.81 5.00 -39.28
CA SER A 7 -3.97 5.63 -38.63
C SER A 7 -3.70 6.07 -37.19
N LEU A 8 -2.57 6.71 -36.93
CA LEU A 8 -2.37 7.44 -35.68
C LEU A 8 -2.45 8.93 -35.98
N SER A 9 -3.48 9.58 -35.46
CA SER A 9 -3.66 11.03 -35.46
C SER A 9 -2.53 11.71 -34.66
N ASP A 10 -2.27 12.98 -34.95
CA ASP A 10 -1.21 13.75 -34.27
C ASP A 10 -1.42 13.79 -32.74
N ASP A 11 -2.67 13.80 -32.30
CA ASP A 11 -3.06 13.69 -30.88
C ASP A 11 -2.71 12.32 -30.28
N GLU A 12 -2.94 11.22 -31.00
CA GLU A 12 -2.56 9.88 -30.55
C GLU A 12 -1.03 9.74 -30.45
N VAL A 13 -0.29 10.32 -31.39
CA VAL A 13 1.18 10.35 -31.34
C VAL A 13 1.68 11.15 -30.13
N ARG A 14 1.04 12.29 -29.82
CA ARG A 14 1.35 13.08 -28.62
C ARG A 14 1.00 12.35 -27.33
N GLN A 15 -0.13 11.66 -27.28
CA GLN A 15 -0.51 10.87 -26.12
C GLN A 15 0.44 9.69 -25.90
N ILE A 16 0.90 9.02 -26.97
CA ILE A 16 1.92 7.97 -26.88
C ILE A 16 3.24 8.55 -26.37
N ALA A 17 3.67 9.71 -26.88
CA ALA A 17 4.91 10.37 -26.42
C ALA A 17 4.82 10.76 -24.93
N LEU A 18 3.69 11.30 -24.50
CA LEU A 18 3.45 11.69 -23.11
C LEU A 18 3.38 10.46 -22.19
N LEU A 19 2.77 9.37 -22.66
CA LEU A 19 2.77 8.09 -21.96
C LEU A 19 4.19 7.53 -21.82
N VAL A 20 5.00 7.58 -22.87
CA VAL A 20 6.41 7.13 -22.84
C VAL A 20 7.23 7.99 -21.88
N GLU A 21 7.08 9.31 -21.89
CA GLU A 21 7.80 10.19 -20.95
C GLU A 21 7.35 9.98 -19.50
N THR A 22 6.04 9.76 -19.29
CA THR A 22 5.48 9.46 -17.96
C THR A 22 5.94 8.10 -17.46
N LEU A 23 6.00 7.09 -18.34
CA LEU A 23 6.60 5.78 -18.05
C LEU A 23 8.12 5.89 -17.82
N ASP A 24 8.78 6.88 -18.41
CA ASP A 24 10.21 7.07 -18.19
C ASP A 24 10.53 7.71 -16.84
N ARG A 25 9.71 8.67 -16.42
CA ARG A 25 9.77 9.30 -15.10
C ARG A 25 9.22 8.43 -13.98
N SER A 26 8.52 7.35 -14.30
CA SER A 26 7.93 6.44 -13.32
C SER A 26 8.80 5.21 -13.10
N ALA A 27 8.91 4.77 -11.85
CA ALA A 27 9.70 3.61 -11.44
C ALA A 27 8.91 2.29 -11.62
N PHE A 28 8.20 2.10 -12.74
CA PHE A 28 7.48 0.85 -13.02
C PHE A 28 8.37 -0.13 -13.81
N ASP A 29 8.59 -1.32 -13.26
CA ASP A 29 9.31 -2.42 -13.93
C ASP A 29 8.46 -3.13 -14.99
N TYR A 30 7.13 -3.24 -14.77
CA TYR A 30 6.18 -3.79 -15.74
C TYR A 30 4.77 -3.20 -15.56
N LEU A 31 4.03 -3.13 -16.67
CA LEU A 31 2.61 -2.80 -16.75
C LEU A 31 1.89 -3.94 -17.45
N GLN A 32 0.95 -4.58 -16.76
CA GLN A 32 0.06 -5.58 -17.35
C GLN A 32 -1.36 -5.02 -17.35
N VAL A 33 -1.97 -4.95 -18.52
CA VAL A 33 -3.35 -4.50 -18.69
C VAL A 33 -4.15 -5.67 -19.25
N ASP A 34 -5.20 -6.06 -18.53
CA ASP A 34 -6.17 -7.05 -18.95
C ASP A 34 -7.49 -6.34 -19.28
N VAL A 35 -7.84 -6.28 -20.58
CA VAL A 35 -9.11 -5.72 -21.08
C VAL A 35 -9.84 -6.82 -21.84
N GLY A 36 -10.83 -7.44 -21.21
CA GLY A 36 -11.61 -8.53 -21.81
C GLY A 36 -10.73 -9.74 -22.16
N ASN A 37 -10.47 -9.95 -23.45
CA ASN A 37 -9.56 -10.99 -23.97
C ASN A 37 -8.18 -10.46 -24.39
N LEU A 38 -7.94 -9.15 -24.26
CA LEU A 38 -6.68 -8.51 -24.62
C LEU A 38 -5.79 -8.38 -23.38
N LYS A 39 -4.65 -9.07 -23.41
CA LYS A 39 -3.60 -8.96 -22.41
C LYS A 39 -2.40 -8.23 -23.01
N VAL A 40 -2.11 -7.03 -22.50
CA VAL A 40 -0.96 -6.23 -22.92
C VAL A 40 0.06 -6.18 -21.79
N THR A 41 1.29 -6.63 -22.06
CA THR A 41 2.40 -6.58 -21.11
C THR A 41 3.50 -5.68 -21.66
N ILE A 42 3.83 -4.62 -20.94
CA ILE A 42 4.88 -3.65 -21.31
C ILE A 42 5.90 -3.60 -20.17
N GLY A 43 7.18 -3.76 -20.44
CA GLY A 43 8.25 -3.69 -19.43
C GLY A 43 9.55 -3.20 -20.05
N LYS A 44 10.39 -2.54 -19.24
CA LYS A 44 11.71 -2.03 -19.66
C LYS A 44 12.81 -3.12 -19.67
N GLY A 45 12.45 -4.38 -19.41
CA GLY A 45 13.36 -5.53 -19.33
C GLY A 45 12.70 -6.85 -19.79
N ASN A 46 13.35 -7.98 -19.50
CA ASN A 46 12.89 -9.29 -19.98
C ASN A 46 11.54 -9.66 -19.35
N ALA A 47 10.55 -10.03 -20.17
CA ALA A 47 9.20 -10.37 -19.70
C ALA A 47 9.21 -11.52 -18.67
N PRO A 48 8.34 -11.49 -17.64
CA PRO A 48 8.22 -12.59 -16.69
C PRO A 48 7.75 -13.85 -17.44
N GLN A 49 8.59 -14.88 -17.39
CA GLN A 49 8.27 -16.17 -17.99
C GLN A 49 7.07 -16.75 -17.25
N THR A 50 5.96 -16.93 -17.95
CA THR A 50 4.80 -17.62 -17.41
C THR A 50 5.20 -19.08 -17.18
N LEU A 51 5.41 -19.45 -15.91
CA LEU A 51 5.65 -20.83 -15.50
C LEU A 51 4.35 -21.63 -15.69
N THR A 52 4.14 -22.13 -16.90
CA THR A 52 3.14 -23.18 -17.15
C THR A 52 3.64 -24.46 -16.49
N ILE A 53 3.03 -24.85 -15.37
CA ILE A 53 3.28 -26.14 -14.72
C ILE A 53 2.65 -27.22 -15.61
N GLY A 54 3.42 -27.69 -16.59
CA GLY A 54 3.14 -28.85 -17.41
C GLY A 54 3.73 -30.11 -16.78
N ALA A 55 2.92 -31.16 -16.74
CA ALA A 55 3.21 -32.47 -16.17
C ALA A 55 4.46 -33.18 -16.74
N ALA A 56 5.00 -34.10 -15.93
CA ALA A 56 6.17 -34.95 -16.16
C ALA A 56 6.11 -35.80 -17.46
N PRO A 57 7.23 -36.42 -17.90
CA PRO A 57 7.51 -37.79 -17.42
C PRO A 57 9.00 -38.17 -17.22
N SER A 58 9.19 -38.98 -16.17
CA SER A 58 9.99 -40.22 -16.08
C SER A 58 11.24 -40.44 -16.95
N GLY A 59 12.38 -40.73 -16.29
CA GLY A 59 13.40 -41.61 -16.86
C GLY A 59 14.75 -41.62 -16.14
N ALA A 60 14.95 -42.49 -15.12
CA ALA A 60 16.27 -43.02 -14.79
C ALA A 60 16.16 -44.37 -14.06
N LYS A 61 16.91 -45.35 -14.57
CA LYS A 61 16.86 -46.80 -14.28
C LYS A 61 17.62 -47.19 -12.99
N PRO A 62 17.41 -48.43 -12.49
CA PRO A 62 17.82 -48.92 -11.17
C PRO A 62 19.24 -49.50 -11.11
N GLY A 63 19.89 -49.32 -9.96
CA GLY A 63 21.15 -49.98 -9.59
C GLY A 63 21.17 -50.32 -8.09
N VAL A 64 21.29 -51.60 -7.79
CA VAL A 64 21.48 -52.28 -6.49
C VAL A 64 22.63 -53.28 -6.77
N PRO A 65 23.58 -53.63 -5.86
CA PRO A 65 23.24 -54.13 -4.53
C PRO A 65 24.22 -53.92 -3.35
N ALA A 66 23.65 -54.22 -2.17
CA ALA A 66 24.25 -54.89 -1.01
C ALA A 66 25.40 -54.21 -0.24
N GLY A 67 25.05 -53.61 0.90
CA GLY A 67 25.90 -53.46 2.07
C GLY A 67 25.05 -53.68 3.33
N SER A 68 25.47 -54.63 4.17
CA SER A 68 24.80 -55.12 5.39
C SER A 68 24.74 -54.08 6.54
N PRO A 69 23.87 -54.30 7.55
CA PRO A 69 23.50 -53.29 8.55
C PRO A 69 24.42 -53.29 9.78
N GLN A 70 24.72 -52.11 10.32
CA GLN A 70 25.38 -51.95 11.63
C GLN A 70 24.73 -50.80 12.42
N PRO A 71 24.01 -51.09 13.51
CA PRO A 71 23.73 -50.13 14.59
C PRO A 71 24.43 -50.55 15.91
N PRO A 72 24.40 -49.75 16.99
CA PRO A 72 24.45 -48.29 17.10
C PRO A 72 25.57 -47.85 18.08
N ALA A 73 26.06 -46.61 18.00
CA ALA A 73 26.81 -46.00 19.10
C ALA A 73 26.24 -44.61 19.40
N ALA A 74 25.60 -44.51 20.56
CA ALA A 74 25.03 -43.30 21.13
C ALA A 74 26.14 -42.35 21.62
N ALA A 75 25.99 -41.07 21.33
CA ALA A 75 26.70 -39.99 22.03
C ALA A 75 25.70 -38.83 22.29
N PRO A 76 25.73 -38.21 23.49
CA PRO A 76 24.74 -37.22 23.93
C PRO A 76 24.87 -35.87 23.20
N PRO A 77 23.78 -35.09 23.10
CA PRO A 77 23.76 -33.81 22.40
C PRO A 77 24.53 -32.73 23.18
N ALA A 78 25.58 -32.19 22.56
CA ALA A 78 26.23 -30.98 23.01
C ALA A 78 25.36 -29.77 22.63
N GLY A 79 24.98 -28.99 23.64
CA GLY A 79 24.14 -27.81 23.49
C GLY A 79 24.76 -26.74 22.61
N ILE A 80 23.92 -26.12 21.78
CA ILE A 80 24.22 -24.87 21.09
C ILE A 80 23.29 -23.82 21.71
N PRO A 81 23.83 -22.74 22.31
CA PRO A 81 23.00 -21.68 22.89
C PRO A 81 22.19 -20.99 21.80
N ALA A 82 20.91 -20.75 22.11
CA ALA A 82 20.01 -19.95 21.31
C ALA A 82 20.57 -18.52 21.16
N ALA A 83 20.98 -18.17 19.94
CA ALA A 83 21.26 -16.80 19.58
C ALA A 83 19.93 -16.07 19.33
N VAL A 84 19.56 -15.20 20.27
CA VAL A 84 18.62 -14.09 20.03
C VAL A 84 19.47 -12.88 19.70
N PRO A 85 19.44 -12.39 18.45
CA PRO A 85 19.08 -10.98 18.22
C PRO A 85 18.33 -10.84 16.87
N ALA A 86 17.61 -9.79 16.55
CA ALA A 86 17.29 -8.52 17.17
C ALA A 86 16.01 -8.02 16.49
N VAL A 87 15.26 -7.22 17.24
CA VAL A 87 14.24 -6.31 16.74
C VAL A 87 14.76 -5.57 15.51
N VAL A 88 14.14 -5.82 14.35
CA VAL A 88 14.31 -4.98 13.16
C VAL A 88 13.35 -3.81 13.30
N ALA A 89 13.91 -2.63 13.57
CA ALA A 89 13.24 -1.34 13.51
C ALA A 89 13.03 -0.89 12.05
N PRO A 90 12.43 0.29 11.86
CA PRO A 90 11.04 0.52 11.51
C PRO A 90 10.74 0.23 10.02
N HIS A 91 9.64 -0.48 9.77
CA HIS A 91 9.08 -0.62 8.42
C HIS A 91 8.64 0.76 7.90
N ALA A 92 8.96 1.03 6.63
CA ALA A 92 8.60 2.25 5.93
C ALA A 92 7.08 2.50 6.01
N SER A 93 6.73 3.66 6.54
CA SER A 93 5.33 4.13 6.62
C SER A 93 4.84 4.48 5.21
N ALA A 94 3.71 3.91 4.79
CA ALA A 94 3.07 4.33 3.55
C ALA A 94 2.28 5.62 3.83
N GLN A 95 2.50 6.69 3.08
CA GLN A 95 1.70 7.90 3.24
C GLN A 95 0.23 7.61 2.90
N ALA A 96 -0.67 7.78 3.87
CA ALA A 96 -2.09 7.69 3.61
C ALA A 96 -2.52 8.81 2.65
N VAL A 97 -3.24 8.43 1.60
CA VAL A 97 -3.89 9.39 0.72
C VAL A 97 -5.15 9.85 1.43
N THR A 98 -5.29 11.15 1.59
CA THR A 98 -6.46 11.75 2.22
C THR A 98 -7.31 12.36 1.13
N ASN A 99 -8.47 11.77 0.86
CA ASN A 99 -9.47 12.39 0.00
C ASN A 99 -10.45 13.15 0.89
N ALA A 100 -10.47 14.47 0.75
CA ALA A 100 -11.55 15.28 1.29
C ALA A 100 -12.79 14.99 0.46
N ASP A 101 -13.69 14.14 0.97
CA ASP A 101 -15.05 14.06 0.45
C ASP A 101 -15.81 15.28 0.99
N PRO A 102 -16.18 16.26 0.14
CA PRO A 102 -16.73 17.54 0.59
C PRO A 102 -18.18 17.45 1.09
N ALA A 103 -18.69 16.25 1.40
CA ALA A 103 -20.10 16.01 1.65
C ALA A 103 -20.55 16.24 3.10
N GLN A 104 -19.65 16.30 4.10
CA GLN A 104 -20.04 16.57 5.49
C GLN A 104 -19.01 17.41 6.26
N ASP A 105 -19.50 18.47 6.90
CA ASP A 105 -18.83 19.39 7.83
C ASP A 105 -17.62 18.80 8.58
N GLY A 106 -16.41 19.01 8.04
CA GLY A 106 -15.16 18.67 8.70
C GLY A 106 -14.87 17.17 8.80
N ILE A 107 -15.54 16.30 8.05
CA ILE A 107 -15.21 14.87 7.95
C ILE A 107 -14.28 14.65 6.77
N VAL A 108 -13.21 13.90 7.01
CA VAL A 108 -12.18 13.54 6.04
C VAL A 108 -12.03 12.03 5.98
N THR A 109 -11.75 11.50 4.78
CA THR A 109 -11.56 10.05 4.58
C THR A 109 -10.09 9.68 4.50
N ILE A 110 -9.71 8.65 5.24
CA ILE A 110 -8.41 7.97 5.10
C ILE A 110 -8.64 6.81 4.14
N VAL A 111 -7.96 6.83 2.99
CA VAL A 111 -8.08 5.77 1.99
C VAL A 111 -6.86 4.88 1.91
N ALA A 112 -7.03 3.67 1.37
CA ALA A 112 -5.98 2.70 1.16
C ALA A 112 -4.94 3.23 0.16
N PRO A 113 -3.67 3.43 0.58
CA PRO A 113 -2.61 3.84 -0.34
C PRO A 113 -2.10 2.70 -1.22
N LEU A 114 -2.43 1.46 -0.87
CA LEU A 114 -1.97 0.22 -1.51
C LEU A 114 -3.14 -0.78 -1.55
N MET A 115 -3.15 -1.63 -2.57
CA MET A 115 -4.02 -2.81 -2.61
C MET A 115 -3.40 -3.94 -1.79
N GLY A 116 -4.19 -4.63 -0.97
CA GLY A 116 -3.70 -5.70 -0.12
C GLY A 116 -4.73 -6.17 0.90
N ARG A 117 -4.27 -6.85 1.95
CA ARG A 117 -5.13 -7.29 3.06
C ARG A 117 -5.04 -6.30 4.23
N PHE A 118 -6.19 -5.81 4.67
CA PHE A 118 -6.30 -4.87 5.78
C PHE A 118 -6.19 -5.58 7.13
N TYR A 119 -5.49 -4.95 8.07
CA TYR A 119 -5.46 -5.38 9.47
C TYR A 119 -5.69 -4.20 10.40
N ALA A 120 -6.71 -4.33 11.25
CA ALA A 120 -7.01 -3.36 12.29
C ALA A 120 -6.05 -3.47 13.48
N LYS A 121 -5.27 -4.56 13.57
CA LYS A 121 -4.44 -4.92 14.72
C LYS A 121 -2.97 -5.08 14.31
N PRO A 122 -2.02 -4.79 15.22
CA PRO A 122 -0.59 -5.00 14.94
C PRO A 122 -0.26 -6.48 14.80
N GLU A 123 -0.91 -7.34 15.59
CA GLU A 123 -0.66 -8.78 15.64
C GLU A 123 -1.95 -9.53 16.01
N PRO A 124 -2.06 -10.84 15.71
CA PRO A 124 -3.18 -11.66 16.14
C PRO A 124 -3.39 -11.62 17.65
N GLY A 125 -4.63 -11.34 18.09
CA GLY A 125 -4.97 -11.27 19.51
C GLY A 125 -4.67 -9.94 20.20
N ALA A 126 -3.96 -9.01 19.54
CA ALA A 126 -3.76 -7.66 20.06
C ALA A 126 -5.03 -6.80 19.95
N ALA A 127 -5.03 -5.66 20.66
CA ALA A 127 -6.05 -4.63 20.50
C ALA A 127 -5.92 -3.95 19.11
N PRO A 128 -7.03 -3.45 18.54
CA PRO A 128 -6.96 -2.62 17.34
C PRO A 128 -6.09 -1.37 17.57
N PHE A 129 -5.45 -0.87 16.51
CA PHE A 129 -4.70 0.39 16.55
C PHE A 129 -5.58 1.56 17.00
N VAL A 130 -6.81 1.61 16.47
CA VAL A 130 -7.81 2.64 16.77
C VAL A 130 -9.20 2.03 16.88
N SER A 131 -10.10 2.76 17.54
CA SER A 131 -11.53 2.45 17.65
C SER A 131 -12.34 3.70 17.35
N VAL A 132 -13.63 3.55 17.06
CA VAL A 132 -14.52 4.71 16.91
C VAL A 132 -14.50 5.54 18.19
N GLY A 133 -14.31 6.85 18.04
CA GLY A 133 -14.11 7.81 19.13
C GLY A 133 -12.66 8.03 19.53
N ALA A 134 -11.69 7.28 18.98
CA ALA A 134 -10.28 7.51 19.25
C ALA A 134 -9.78 8.80 18.59
N GLU A 135 -8.97 9.57 19.33
CA GLU A 135 -8.21 10.69 18.79
C GLU A 135 -6.96 10.18 18.06
N VAL A 136 -6.70 10.74 16.88
CA VAL A 136 -5.54 10.43 16.05
C VAL A 136 -4.80 11.70 15.66
N SER A 137 -3.48 11.62 15.61
CA SER A 137 -2.62 12.62 14.99
C SER A 137 -2.16 12.18 13.61
N ALA A 138 -1.60 13.09 12.81
CA ALA A 138 -1.13 12.78 11.46
C ALA A 138 -0.17 11.57 11.40
N ASP A 139 0.67 11.38 12.42
CA ASP A 139 1.66 10.29 12.48
C ASP A 139 1.12 9.02 13.17
N THR A 140 -0.10 9.07 13.72
CA THR A 140 -0.70 7.91 14.42
C THR A 140 -0.94 6.78 13.42
N THR A 141 -0.40 5.59 13.70
CA THR A 141 -0.68 4.40 12.88
C THR A 141 -2.09 3.91 13.16
N VAL A 142 -2.91 3.80 12.11
CA VAL A 142 -4.33 3.42 12.22
C VAL A 142 -4.61 2.00 11.74
N ALA A 143 -3.73 1.43 10.91
CA ALA A 143 -3.87 0.07 10.39
C ALA A 143 -2.54 -0.46 9.81
N LEU A 144 -2.52 -1.75 9.47
CA LEU A 144 -1.53 -2.34 8.57
C LEU A 144 -2.20 -2.79 7.27
N ILE A 145 -1.46 -2.71 6.17
CA ILE A 145 -1.83 -3.34 4.90
C ILE A 145 -0.76 -4.37 4.55
N GLU A 146 -1.17 -5.62 4.35
CA GLU A 146 -0.28 -6.70 3.92
C GLU A 146 -0.26 -6.82 2.40
N VAL A 147 0.93 -6.74 1.83
CA VAL A 147 1.20 -6.96 0.40
C VAL A 147 2.37 -7.94 0.29
N MET A 148 2.15 -9.11 -0.33
CA MET A 148 3.19 -10.12 -0.51
C MET A 148 3.97 -10.47 0.77
N LYS A 149 3.26 -10.66 1.90
CA LYS A 149 3.81 -10.91 3.25
C LYS A 149 4.57 -9.75 3.90
N VAL A 150 4.56 -8.56 3.28
CA VAL A 150 5.10 -7.34 3.87
C VAL A 150 3.95 -6.58 4.51
N PHE A 151 4.09 -6.26 5.79
CA PHE A 151 3.13 -5.43 6.53
C PHE A 151 3.60 -3.99 6.50
N THR A 152 2.75 -3.12 5.96
CA THR A 152 3.04 -1.70 5.81
C THR A 152 2.11 -0.90 6.70
N ALA A 153 2.67 -0.05 7.56
CA ALA A 153 1.89 0.81 8.43
C ALA A 153 1.20 1.93 7.65
N VAL A 154 -0.06 2.17 8.01
CA VAL A 154 -0.87 3.27 7.48
C VAL A 154 -1.00 4.33 8.59
N PRO A 155 -0.38 5.51 8.44
CA PRO A 155 -0.58 6.65 9.32
C PRO A 155 -1.92 7.33 9.05
N ALA A 156 -2.46 8.08 10.01
CA ALA A 156 -3.74 8.76 9.83
C ALA A 156 -3.67 9.90 8.81
N GLY A 157 -2.53 10.59 8.70
CA GLY A 157 -2.33 11.75 7.81
C GLY A 157 -3.07 13.02 8.23
N VAL A 158 -3.96 12.94 9.23
CA VAL A 158 -4.79 14.05 9.72
C VAL A 158 -4.88 14.03 11.25
N ASN A 159 -5.20 15.19 11.84
CA ASN A 159 -5.49 15.30 13.27
C ASN A 159 -7.02 15.36 13.49
N GLY A 160 -7.56 14.47 14.32
CA GLY A 160 -9.00 14.42 14.55
C GLY A 160 -9.48 13.21 15.35
N VAL A 161 -10.78 12.92 15.24
CA VAL A 161 -11.43 11.81 15.93
C VAL A 161 -11.99 10.83 14.90
N VAL A 162 -11.69 9.53 15.04
CA VAL A 162 -12.25 8.48 14.18
C VAL A 162 -13.74 8.36 14.42
N THR A 163 -14.56 8.62 13.40
CA THR A 163 -16.03 8.54 13.48
C THR A 163 -16.57 7.22 12.97
N GLU A 164 -15.86 6.59 12.04
CA GLU A 164 -16.30 5.35 11.40
C GLU A 164 -15.08 4.53 10.93
N ILE A 165 -15.18 3.21 11.04
CA ILE A 165 -14.27 2.24 10.44
C ILE A 165 -15.05 1.56 9.31
N CYS A 166 -14.62 1.76 8.08
CA CYS A 166 -15.38 1.40 6.88
C CYS A 166 -14.97 0.04 6.28
N VAL A 167 -14.03 -0.67 6.91
CA VAL A 167 -13.45 -1.93 6.43
C VAL A 167 -13.36 -2.94 7.58
N GLN A 168 -13.51 -4.24 7.28
CA GLN A 168 -13.38 -5.30 8.27
C GLN A 168 -11.94 -5.80 8.41
N ASP A 169 -11.59 -6.28 9.61
CA ASP A 169 -10.29 -6.90 9.84
C ASP A 169 -10.11 -8.11 8.92
N THR A 170 -8.92 -8.25 8.32
CA THR A 170 -8.54 -9.29 7.33
C THR A 170 -9.24 -9.21 5.96
N GLU A 171 -9.99 -8.14 5.69
CA GLU A 171 -10.63 -7.90 4.40
C GLU A 171 -9.61 -7.54 3.30
N PHE A 172 -9.89 -7.94 2.06
CA PHE A 172 -9.09 -7.54 0.91
C PHE A 172 -9.56 -6.19 0.38
N ILE A 173 -8.64 -5.25 0.23
CA ILE A 173 -8.91 -3.87 -0.19
C ILE A 173 -8.12 -3.50 -1.44
N GLU A 174 -8.72 -2.61 -2.24
CA GLU A 174 -8.12 -2.03 -3.43
C GLU A 174 -7.56 -0.64 -3.15
N TYR A 175 -6.77 -0.11 -4.07
CA TYR A 175 -6.29 1.27 -3.99
C TYR A 175 -7.45 2.27 -3.90
N GLY A 176 -7.37 3.23 -2.99
CA GLY A 176 -8.38 4.26 -2.80
C GLY A 176 -9.63 3.79 -2.03
N HIS A 177 -9.68 2.54 -1.57
CA HIS A 177 -10.77 2.06 -0.71
C HIS A 177 -10.82 2.86 0.60
N ILE A 178 -12.01 3.28 1.05
CA ILE A 178 -12.17 4.09 2.27
C ILE A 178 -11.97 3.21 3.50
N LEU A 179 -10.96 3.50 4.31
CA LEU A 179 -10.64 2.73 5.51
C LEU A 179 -11.32 3.34 6.75
N PHE A 180 -11.23 4.67 6.87
CA PHE A 180 -11.74 5.40 8.03
C PHE A 180 -12.37 6.73 7.62
N ARG A 181 -13.36 7.16 8.40
CA ARG A 181 -13.82 8.56 8.41
C ARG A 181 -13.35 9.22 9.70
N VAL A 182 -12.78 10.40 9.57
CA VAL A 182 -12.21 11.17 10.69
C VAL A 182 -12.83 12.56 10.68
N ARG A 183 -13.40 12.97 11.82
CA ARG A 183 -13.78 14.36 12.03
C ARG A 183 -12.53 15.14 12.42
N LEU A 184 -12.17 16.13 11.61
CA LEU A 184 -11.05 17.02 11.91
C LEU A 184 -11.28 17.74 13.24
N ALA A 185 -10.22 17.81 14.05
CA ALA A 185 -10.21 18.74 15.16
C ALA A 185 -10.31 20.16 14.58
N ALA A 186 -11.26 20.97 15.07
CA ALA A 186 -11.35 22.36 14.64
C ALA A 186 -10.00 23.03 14.93
N THR A 187 -9.26 23.36 13.88
CA THR A 187 -8.13 24.29 14.05
C THR A 187 -8.75 25.57 14.56
N ALA A 188 -8.40 25.97 15.77
CA ALA A 188 -8.71 27.28 16.28
C ALA A 188 -8.07 28.31 15.34
N SER A 189 -8.80 28.67 14.29
CA SER A 189 -8.48 29.77 13.40
C SER A 189 -8.59 31.04 14.24
N ASP A 190 -7.43 31.49 14.69
CA ASP A 190 -7.11 32.78 15.31
C ASP A 190 -8.19 33.87 15.07
N PRO A 191 -8.97 34.32 16.07
CA PRO A 191 -9.79 35.51 15.95
C PRO A 191 -8.90 36.75 16.10
N GLY A 192 -8.05 36.99 15.11
CA GLY A 192 -6.90 37.88 15.23
C GLY A 192 -6.68 38.83 14.06
N LEU A 193 -7.72 39.50 13.54
CA LEU A 193 -7.63 40.89 13.01
C LEU A 193 -8.99 41.46 12.56
N GLY A 194 -9.87 41.76 13.52
CA GLY A 194 -11.07 42.58 13.29
C GLY A 194 -11.06 43.78 14.22
N GLY A 195 -10.57 44.94 13.77
CA GLY A 195 -10.55 46.12 14.64
C GLY A 195 -9.92 47.42 14.14
N ALA A 196 -9.61 47.62 12.86
CA ALA A 196 -9.25 48.96 12.37
C ALA A 196 -10.53 49.75 12.02
N LYS A 197 -11.24 50.22 13.05
CA LYS A 197 -12.37 51.15 12.89
C LYS A 197 -11.83 52.47 12.37
N GLY A 198 -12.11 52.78 11.11
CA GLY A 198 -11.71 54.01 10.44
C GLY A 198 -12.15 55.26 11.21
N SER A 199 -11.18 56.07 11.62
CA SER A 199 -11.39 57.46 12.02
C SER A 199 -11.72 58.29 10.78
N ARG A 200 -13.01 58.35 10.41
CA ARG A 200 -13.54 59.47 9.62
C ARG A 200 -13.56 60.71 10.51
N LYS A 201 -12.51 61.53 10.45
CA LYS A 201 -12.57 62.91 10.96
C LYS A 201 -13.14 63.81 9.87
N GLY A 202 -14.46 63.73 9.70
CA GLY A 202 -15.26 64.75 9.01
C GLY A 202 -15.50 65.92 9.97
N GLY A 203 -15.29 67.13 9.48
CA GLY A 203 -15.26 68.35 10.28
C GLY A 203 -16.57 68.75 10.94
N ARG A 204 -16.44 69.67 11.91
CA ARG A 204 -17.48 70.61 12.30
C ARG A 204 -16.83 71.84 12.93
N ARG A 205 -17.07 72.96 12.24
CA ARG A 205 -17.11 74.36 12.73
C ARG A 205 -15.80 75.06 13.00
#